data_AF-A0A966YQU1-F1
#
_entry.id   AF-A0A966YQU1-F1
#
_cell.length_a   1.000
_cell.length_b   1.000
_cell.length_c   1.000
_cell.angle_alpha   90.00
_cell.angle_beta   90.00
_cell.angle_gamma   90.00
#
_symmetry.space_group_name_H-M   'P 1'
#
loop_
_entity.id
_entity.type
_entity.pdbx_description
1 polymer ?
#
loop_
_entity_poly.entity_id
_entity_poly.type
_entity_poly.pdbx_seq_one_letter_code
_entity_poly.pdbx_strand_id
1 'polypeptide(L)'
;MSSPAVANGELYRDRAVILRTYKLRESDRIVVLLTQRFGKVRAVAKGVRRTNSKFGSRLEPMSHVEVLLRKGRDLDLVSQAESVDGLTPMLSSLDRAAQGMAVVEAADQLSLEGEPDERLYTMLVGVLRTIGESPSPLNVAAFFWKVLAMSGLSP
;
A
#
# COMPACT_ATOMS: atom_id res chain seq x y z
N MET A 1 -3.93 -5.95 -16.81
CA MET A 1 -2.69 -6.45 -17.43
C MET A 1 -2.18 -7.58 -16.56
N SER A 2 -1.64 -8.66 -17.14
CA SER A 2 -1.07 -9.75 -16.36
C SER A 2 0.22 -9.30 -15.63
N SER A 3 0.41 -9.78 -14.40
CA SER A 3 1.60 -9.50 -13.58
C SER A 3 2.88 -9.97 -14.30
N PRO A 4 4.00 -9.23 -14.23
CA PRO A 4 5.28 -9.70 -14.76
C PRO A 4 5.71 -11.00 -14.09
N ALA A 5 6.29 -11.93 -14.85
CA ALA A 5 6.89 -13.13 -14.27
C ALA A 5 8.16 -12.78 -13.48
N VAL A 6 8.25 -13.24 -12.23
CA VAL A 6 9.44 -13.12 -11.38
C VAL A 6 9.66 -14.46 -10.68
N ALA A 7 10.85 -15.05 -10.84
CA ALA A 7 11.15 -16.35 -10.26
C ALA A 7 11.45 -16.23 -8.75
N ASN A 8 11.30 -17.34 -8.02
CA ASN A 8 11.61 -17.38 -6.60
C ASN A 8 13.09 -17.02 -6.35
N GLY A 9 13.34 -16.13 -5.39
CA GLY A 9 14.68 -15.63 -5.07
C GLY A 9 15.14 -14.43 -5.88
N GLU A 10 14.46 -14.09 -6.98
CA GLU A 10 14.78 -12.90 -7.79
C GLU A 10 14.33 -11.61 -7.12
N LEU A 11 15.03 -10.52 -7.45
CA LEU A 11 14.67 -9.17 -7.00
C LEU A 11 13.81 -8.50 -8.05
N TYR A 12 12.78 -7.80 -7.60
CA TYR A 12 11.95 -6.97 -8.45
C TYR A 12 11.61 -5.66 -7.74
N ARG A 13 11.41 -4.59 -8.53
CA ARG A 13 10.97 -3.30 -8.01
C ARG A 13 9.52 -3.06 -8.33
N ASP A 14 8.82 -2.32 -7.49
CA ASP A 14 7.54 -1.74 -7.88
C ASP A 14 7.19 -0.51 -7.05
N ARG A 15 6.20 0.26 -7.50
CA ARG A 15 5.55 1.26 -6.64
C ARG A 15 4.40 0.61 -5.90
N ALA A 16 4.23 1.00 -4.64
CA ALA A 16 3.25 0.38 -3.78
C ALA A 16 2.71 1.32 -2.71
N VAL A 17 1.46 1.11 -2.33
CA VAL A 17 0.87 1.67 -1.11
C VAL A 17 0.85 0.60 -0.03
N ILE A 18 1.34 0.93 1.16
CA ILE A 18 1.25 0.04 2.32
C ILE A 18 -0.20 0.05 2.83
N LEU A 19 -0.83 -1.12 2.84
CA LEU A 19 -2.22 -1.27 3.25
C LEU A 19 -2.34 -1.55 4.75
N ARG A 20 -1.59 -2.53 5.22
CA ARG A 20 -1.61 -2.95 6.62
C ARG A 20 -0.31 -3.60 7.03
N THR A 21 -0.11 -3.72 8.34
CA THR A 21 1.05 -4.41 8.90
C THR A 21 0.63 -5.37 10.01
N TYR A 22 1.37 -6.47 10.14
CA TYR A 22 1.18 -7.47 11.19
C TYR A 22 2.51 -7.72 11.90
N LYS A 23 2.46 -7.92 13.22
CA LYS A 23 3.62 -8.38 13.97
C LYS A 23 3.98 -9.81 13.51
N LEU A 24 5.23 -10.03 13.12
CA LEU A 24 5.75 -11.36 12.78
C LEU A 24 6.62 -11.91 13.90
N ARG A 25 7.61 -11.11 14.30
CA ARG A 25 8.53 -11.40 15.40
C ARG A 25 8.66 -10.14 16.26
N GLU A 26 9.58 -10.17 17.21
CA GLU A 26 9.85 -9.01 18.04
C GLU A 26 10.27 -7.80 17.20
N SER A 27 11.18 -7.96 16.23
CA SER A 27 11.66 -6.83 15.43
C SER A 27 11.13 -6.78 13.99
N ASP A 28 10.38 -7.80 13.56
CA ASP A 28 9.94 -7.96 12.17
C ASP A 28 8.42 -7.77 12.04
N ARG A 29 7.99 -7.27 10.88
CA ARG A 29 6.56 -7.23 10.50
C ARG A 29 6.34 -7.94 9.17
N ILE A 30 5.13 -8.46 8.99
CA ILE A 30 4.57 -8.65 7.65
C ILE A 30 3.94 -7.32 7.24
N VAL A 31 4.26 -6.85 6.04
CA VAL A 31 3.62 -5.70 5.40
C VAL A 31 2.79 -6.20 4.23
N VAL A 32 1.60 -5.63 4.07
CA VAL A 32 0.72 -5.88 2.93
C VAL A 32 0.77 -4.64 2.05
N LEU A 33 1.07 -4.85 0.78
CA LEU A 33 1.28 -3.79 -0.21
C LEU A 33 0.28 -3.96 -1.34
N LEU A 34 -0.39 -2.89 -1.76
CA LEU A 34 -0.99 -2.84 -3.09
C LEU A 34 0.08 -2.30 -4.05
N THR A 35 0.59 -3.17 -4.91
CA THR A 35 1.62 -2.82 -5.89
C THR A 35 0.98 -2.47 -7.23
N GLN A 36 1.62 -1.60 -8.00
CA GLN A 36 1.09 -1.17 -9.30
C GLN A 36 1.01 -2.33 -10.31
N ARG A 37 2.00 -3.22 -10.32
CA ARG A 37 2.21 -4.21 -11.38
C ARG A 37 2.07 -5.65 -10.91
N PHE A 38 2.15 -5.92 -9.61
CA PHE A 38 2.09 -7.28 -9.05
C PHE A 38 0.84 -7.53 -8.20
N GLY A 39 -0.11 -6.60 -8.16
CA GLY A 39 -1.31 -6.72 -7.35
C GLY A 39 -1.03 -6.61 -5.85
N LYS A 40 -1.85 -7.25 -5.02
CA LYS A 40 -1.59 -7.31 -3.58
C LYS A 40 -0.44 -8.27 -3.30
N VAL A 41 0.56 -7.80 -2.56
CA VAL A 41 1.75 -8.55 -2.17
C VAL A 41 1.92 -8.52 -0.66
N ARG A 42 2.31 -9.65 -0.07
CA ARG A 42 2.69 -9.75 1.34
C ARG A 42 4.18 -9.97 1.44
N ALA A 43 4.85 -9.17 2.26
CA ALA A 43 6.29 -9.23 2.40
C ALA A 43 6.74 -9.10 3.86
N VAL A 44 7.84 -9.74 4.21
CA VAL A 44 8.51 -9.59 5.50
C VAL A 44 9.41 -8.36 5.46
N ALA A 45 9.24 -7.47 6.42
CA ALA A 45 10.12 -6.36 6.70
C ALA A 45 10.97 -6.68 7.95
N LYS A 46 12.20 -7.14 7.73
CA LYS A 46 13.11 -7.53 8.82
C LYS A 46 13.65 -6.33 9.58
N GLY A 47 13.65 -6.40 10.90
CA GLY A 47 14.18 -5.38 11.80
C GLY A 47 13.42 -4.05 11.78
N VAL A 48 12.24 -4.00 11.15
CA VAL A 48 11.49 -2.76 10.92
C VAL A 48 11.08 -2.06 12.22
N ARG A 49 10.92 -2.81 13.32
CA ARG A 49 10.55 -2.25 14.64
C ARG A 49 11.74 -1.81 15.49
N ARG A 50 12.98 -1.97 15.02
CA ARG A 50 14.17 -1.48 15.74
C ARG A 50 14.20 0.05 15.69
N THR A 51 14.64 0.69 16.77
CA THR A 51 14.75 2.16 16.87
C THR A 51 15.52 2.78 15.70
N ASN A 52 16.59 2.11 15.25
CA ASN A 52 17.43 2.56 14.12
C ASN A 52 17.12 1.80 12.82
N SER A 53 15.87 1.39 12.62
CA SER A 53 15.43 0.72 11.39
C SER A 53 15.66 1.62 10.18
N LYS A 54 16.33 1.07 9.14
CA LYS A 54 16.54 1.77 7.86
C LYS A 54 15.25 2.15 7.15
N PHE A 55 14.14 1.48 7.46
CA PHE A 55 12.85 1.71 6.80
C PHE A 55 12.12 2.94 7.38
N GLY A 56 12.33 3.28 8.65
CA GLY A 56 11.58 4.33 9.33
C GLY A 56 10.06 4.13 9.20
N SER A 57 9.33 5.21 8.96
CA SER A 57 7.87 5.19 8.76
C SER A 57 7.42 4.72 7.36
N ARG A 58 8.34 4.45 6.42
CA ARG A 58 8.01 4.13 5.02
C ARG A 58 7.19 2.85 4.85
N LEU A 59 7.21 1.99 5.85
CA LEU A 59 6.47 0.73 5.87
C LEU A 59 5.25 0.77 6.81
N GLU A 60 4.79 1.98 7.16
CA GLU A 60 3.51 2.20 7.87
C GLU A 60 2.35 2.36 6.87
N PRO A 61 1.11 2.03 7.27
CA PRO A 61 -0.07 2.20 6.41
C PRO A 61 -0.18 3.60 5.78
N MET A 62 -0.79 3.66 4.59
CA MET A 62 -0.90 4.85 3.72
C MET A 62 0.41 5.32 3.07
N SER A 63 1.57 4.78 3.46
CA SER A 63 2.85 5.14 2.83
C SER A 63 2.86 4.73 1.36
N HIS A 64 3.15 5.69 0.47
CA HIS A 64 3.39 5.43 -0.95
C HIS A 64 4.90 5.38 -1.21
N VAL A 65 5.37 4.22 -1.65
CA VAL A 65 6.78 3.88 -1.71
C VAL A 65 7.17 3.22 -3.02
N GLU A 66 8.43 3.39 -3.43
CA GLU A 66 9.11 2.49 -4.34
C GLU A 66 9.82 1.43 -3.50
N VAL A 67 9.54 0.16 -3.79
CA VAL A 67 10.05 -0.97 -3.01
C VAL A 67 10.91 -1.87 -3.89
N LEU A 68 11.97 -2.39 -3.30
CA LEU A 68 12.72 -3.52 -3.83
C LEU A 68 12.35 -4.77 -3.02
N LEU A 69 11.72 -5.72 -3.67
CA LEU A 69 11.26 -6.97 -3.08
C LEU A 69 12.08 -8.13 -3.61
N ARG A 70 12.39 -9.09 -2.74
CA ARG A 70 12.89 -10.40 -3.16
C ARG A 70 11.73 -11.38 -3.14
N LYS A 71 11.45 -12.01 -4.28
CA LYS A 71 10.37 -12.97 -4.42
C LYS A 71 10.62 -14.16 -3.49
N GLY A 72 9.61 -14.51 -2.70
CA GLY A 72 9.57 -15.72 -1.89
C GLY A 72 8.49 -16.68 -2.38
N ARG A 73 8.27 -17.75 -1.61
CA ARG A 73 7.21 -18.73 -1.87
C ARG A 73 5.83 -18.18 -1.49
N ASP A 74 5.69 -17.81 -0.21
CA ASP A 74 4.41 -17.32 0.36
C ASP A 74 4.50 -15.85 0.78
N LEU A 75 5.66 -15.41 1.26
CA LEU A 75 5.96 -14.03 1.62
C LEU A 75 7.24 -13.60 0.93
N ASP A 76 7.19 -12.44 0.32
CA ASP A 76 8.37 -11.79 -0.23
C ASP A 76 9.21 -11.16 0.89
N LEU A 77 10.39 -10.65 0.57
CA LEU A 77 11.23 -9.93 1.52
C LEU A 77 11.42 -8.49 1.07
N VAL A 78 11.10 -7.54 1.94
CA VAL A 78 11.41 -6.12 1.70
C VAL A 78 12.91 -5.91 1.84
N SER A 79 13.57 -5.65 0.71
CA SER A 79 15.01 -5.40 0.65
C SER A 79 15.31 -3.91 0.81
N GLN A 80 14.55 -3.05 0.13
CA GLN A 80 14.62 -1.58 0.20
C GLN A 80 13.22 -0.97 0.09
N ALA A 81 13.04 0.24 0.63
CA ALA A 81 11.83 1.04 0.49
C ALA A 81 12.19 2.53 0.53
N GLU A 82 11.75 3.27 -0.48
CA GLU A 82 11.97 4.71 -0.63
C GLU A 82 10.62 5.42 -0.78
N SER A 83 10.44 6.57 -0.13
CA SER A 83 9.18 7.31 -0.23
C SER A 83 9.02 7.90 -1.63
N VAL A 84 7.87 7.66 -2.26
CA VAL A 84 7.45 8.37 -3.47
C VAL A 84 6.72 9.65 -3.06
N ASP A 85 5.76 9.52 -2.14
CA ASP A 85 5.09 10.65 -1.49
C ASP A 85 5.34 10.61 0.02
N GLY A 86 5.36 11.78 0.67
CA GLY A 86 5.53 11.87 2.11
C GLY A 86 4.29 11.42 2.88
N LEU A 87 4.48 10.68 3.98
CA LEU A 87 3.39 10.30 4.89
C LEU A 87 2.95 11.47 5.82
N THR A 88 3.84 12.45 6.05
CA THR A 88 3.63 13.56 6.99
C THR A 88 2.31 14.32 6.79
N PRO A 89 1.88 14.68 5.56
CA PRO A 89 0.60 15.36 5.36
C PRO A 89 -0.58 14.55 5.88
N MET A 90 -0.52 13.22 5.79
CA MET A 90 -1.58 12.34 6.29
C MET A 90 -1.65 12.30 7.81
N LEU A 91 -0.49 12.40 8.47
CA LEU A 91 -0.39 12.39 9.93
C LEU A 91 -0.55 13.79 10.56
N SER A 92 -0.78 14.83 9.75
CA SER A 92 -0.93 16.21 10.22
C SER A 92 -2.24 16.48 10.96
N SER A 93 -3.25 15.60 10.82
CA SER A 93 -4.51 15.68 11.56
C SER A 93 -5.19 14.32 11.64
N LEU A 94 -6.01 14.13 12.68
CA LEU A 94 -6.77 12.90 12.87
C LEU A 94 -7.75 12.65 11.72
N ASP A 95 -8.41 13.69 11.20
CA ASP A 95 -9.37 13.56 10.10
C ASP A 95 -8.71 13.03 8.83
N ARG A 96 -7.53 13.55 8.48
CA ARG A 96 -6.76 13.07 7.31
C ARG A 96 -6.33 11.61 7.51
N ALA A 97 -5.84 11.27 8.70
CA ALA A 97 -5.45 9.90 9.01
C ALA A 97 -6.65 8.94 8.95
N ALA A 98 -7.81 9.35 9.47
CA ALA A 98 -9.03 8.56 9.44
C ALA A 98 -9.53 8.33 8.00
N GLN A 99 -9.55 9.39 7.17
CA GLN A 99 -9.92 9.27 5.76
C GLN A 99 -8.95 8.38 4.98
N GLY A 100 -7.63 8.56 5.18
CA GLY A 100 -6.61 7.74 4.54
C GLY A 100 -6.70 6.27 4.92
N MET A 101 -6.94 5.97 6.20
CA MET A 101 -7.16 4.60 6.66
C MET A 101 -8.43 3.99 6.06
N ALA A 102 -9.52 4.74 5.95
CA ALA A 102 -10.77 4.24 5.36
C ALA A 102 -10.61 3.80 3.90
N VAL A 103 -9.92 4.61 3.07
CA VAL A 103 -9.69 4.25 1.66
C VAL A 103 -8.67 3.13 1.49
N VAL A 104 -7.67 3.05 2.38
CA VAL A 104 -6.70 1.95 2.42
C VAL A 104 -7.35 0.63 2.82
N GLU A 105 -8.20 0.61 3.84
CA GLU A 105 -8.95 -0.57 4.28
C GLU A 105 -9.82 -1.10 3.13
N ALA A 106 -10.55 -0.21 2.45
CA ALA A 106 -11.37 -0.58 1.30
C ALA A 106 -10.52 -1.18 0.17
N ALA A 107 -9.42 -0.52 -0.21
CA ALA A 107 -8.52 -1.04 -1.25
C ALA A 107 -7.94 -2.41 -0.88
N ASP A 108 -7.68 -2.66 0.39
CA ASP A 108 -7.29 -3.98 0.87
C ASP A 108 -8.41 -5.00 0.67
N GLN A 109 -9.63 -4.73 1.10
CA GLN A 109 -10.72 -5.70 0.95
C GLN A 109 -11.04 -6.03 -0.52
N LEU A 110 -10.80 -5.10 -1.44
CA LEU A 110 -11.12 -5.25 -2.86
C LEU A 110 -10.01 -5.90 -3.69
N SER A 111 -8.75 -5.72 -3.28
CA SER A 111 -7.62 -6.23 -4.05
C SER A 111 -7.36 -7.71 -3.79
N LEU A 112 -6.98 -8.42 -4.85
CA LEU A 112 -6.64 -9.84 -4.81
C LEU A 112 -5.12 -10.03 -4.80
N GLU A 113 -4.64 -11.08 -4.13
CA GLU A 113 -3.22 -11.41 -4.09
C GLU A 113 -2.71 -11.83 -5.47
N GLY A 114 -1.60 -11.23 -5.91
CA GLY A 114 -0.96 -11.55 -7.18
C GLY A 114 -1.68 -11.05 -8.45
N GLU A 115 -2.87 -10.46 -8.32
CA GLU A 115 -3.70 -9.97 -9.43
C GLU A 115 -3.60 -8.44 -9.52
N PRO A 116 -2.93 -7.90 -10.56
CA PRO A 116 -2.77 -6.45 -10.69
C PRO A 116 -4.07 -5.75 -11.09
N ASP A 117 -4.48 -4.77 -10.28
CA ASP A 117 -5.53 -3.82 -10.60
C ASP A 117 -4.95 -2.40 -10.64
N GLU A 118 -4.52 -1.98 -11.84
CA GLU A 118 -3.93 -0.67 -12.07
C GLU A 118 -4.93 0.48 -11.83
N ARG A 119 -6.23 0.23 -12.03
CA ARG A 119 -7.26 1.23 -11.79
C ARG A 119 -7.42 1.48 -10.30
N LEU A 120 -7.57 0.42 -9.51
CA LEU A 120 -7.64 0.53 -8.05
C LEU A 120 -6.38 1.17 -7.47
N TYR A 121 -5.19 0.75 -7.94
CA TYR A 121 -3.92 1.35 -7.53
C TYR A 121 -3.88 2.86 -7.81
N THR A 122 -4.17 3.27 -9.05
CA THR A 122 -4.16 4.68 -9.45
C THR A 122 -5.16 5.50 -8.65
N MET A 123 -6.36 4.99 -8.41
CA MET A 123 -7.36 5.67 -7.59
C MET A 123 -6.92 5.81 -6.13
N LEU A 124 -6.33 4.76 -5.54
CA LEU A 124 -5.86 4.79 -4.16
C LEU A 124 -4.77 5.85 -3.97
N VAL A 125 -3.78 5.87 -4.86
CA VAL A 125 -2.71 6.89 -4.84
C VAL A 125 -3.30 8.28 -5.01
N GLY A 126 -4.21 8.46 -5.98
CA GLY A 126 -4.87 9.73 -6.25
C GLY A 126 -5.63 10.26 -5.03
N VAL A 127 -6.47 9.45 -4.39
CA VAL A 127 -7.25 9.89 -3.23
C VAL A 127 -6.36 10.18 -2.01
N LEU A 128 -5.31 9.39 -1.77
CA LEU A 128 -4.37 9.66 -0.67
C LEU A 128 -3.68 11.02 -0.83
N ARG A 129 -3.25 11.35 -2.07
CA ARG A 129 -2.72 12.68 -2.38
C ARG A 129 -3.75 13.78 -2.18
N THR A 130 -4.97 13.58 -2.68
CA THR A 130 -6.06 14.56 -2.49
C THR A 130 -6.35 14.80 -1.01
N ILE A 131 -6.40 13.77 -0.16
CA ILE A 131 -6.59 13.94 1.29
C ILE A 131 -5.37 14.65 1.92
N GLY A 132 -4.16 14.34 1.46
CA GLY A 132 -2.91 14.96 1.91
C GLY A 132 -2.77 16.45 1.53
N GLU A 133 -3.42 16.91 0.47
CA GLU A 133 -3.32 18.29 -0.02
C GLU A 133 -4.57 19.11 0.29
N SER A 134 -5.75 18.61 -0.09
CA SER A 134 -7.05 19.30 -0.06
C SER A 134 -8.11 18.41 0.61
N PRO A 135 -8.10 18.30 1.95
CA PRO A 135 -9.03 17.44 2.65
C PRO A 135 -10.46 17.94 2.46
N SER A 136 -11.35 17.02 2.14
CA SER A 136 -12.78 17.28 1.97
C SER A 136 -13.56 16.12 2.60
N PRO A 137 -14.70 16.38 3.24
CA PRO A 137 -15.56 15.30 3.75
C PRO A 137 -16.05 14.36 2.64
N LEU A 138 -16.00 14.79 1.37
CA LEU A 138 -16.45 14.00 0.23
C LEU A 138 -15.40 13.03 -0.31
N ASN A 139 -14.12 13.12 0.09
CA ASN A 139 -13.04 12.33 -0.50
C ASN A 139 -13.30 10.82 -0.39
N VAL A 140 -13.69 10.35 0.80
CA VAL A 140 -13.96 8.93 1.07
C VAL A 140 -15.20 8.47 0.31
N ALA A 141 -16.29 9.24 0.36
CA ALA A 141 -17.52 8.91 -0.35
C ALA A 141 -17.30 8.81 -1.86
N ALA A 142 -16.60 9.79 -2.44
CA ALA A 142 -16.26 9.80 -3.87
C ALA A 142 -15.39 8.59 -4.25
N PHE A 143 -14.44 8.20 -3.40
CA PHE A 143 -13.63 7.00 -3.62
C PHE A 143 -14.49 5.73 -3.62
N PHE A 144 -15.37 5.55 -2.64
CA PHE A 144 -16.27 4.39 -2.57
C PHE A 144 -17.23 4.34 -3.76
N TRP A 145 -17.78 5.47 -4.19
CA TRP A 145 -18.62 5.53 -5.38
C TRP A 145 -17.89 5.08 -6.65
N LYS A 146 -16.64 5.55 -6.83
CA LYS A 146 -15.81 5.14 -7.98
C LYS A 146 -15.48 3.64 -7.93
N VAL A 147 -15.14 3.13 -6.75
CA VAL A 147 -14.92 1.69 -6.54
C VAL A 147 -16.17 0.89 -6.94
N LEU A 148 -17.36 1.26 -6.43
CA LEU A 148 -18.60 0.54 -6.73
C LEU A 148 -18.90 0.51 -8.23
N ALA A 149 -18.75 1.65 -8.90
CA ALA A 149 -18.92 1.76 -10.35
C ALA A 149 -17.94 0.84 -11.11
N MET A 150 -16.68 0.74 -10.66
CA MET A 150 -15.69 -0.13 -11.28
C MET A 150 -15.94 -1.63 -11.04
N SER A 151 -16.55 -1.98 -9.92
CA SER A 151 -16.94 -3.36 -9.60
C SER A 151 -18.20 -3.83 -10.36
N GLY A 152 -18.77 -3.01 -11.25
CA GLY A 152 -20.01 -3.32 -11.96
C GLY A 152 -21.27 -3.21 -11.08
N LEU A 153 -21.14 -2.63 -9.88
CA LEU A 153 -22.21 -2.40 -8.92
C LEU A 153 -22.64 -0.92 -8.95
N SER A 154 -22.66 -0.32 -10.15
CA SER A 154 -23.13 1.06 -10.31
C SER A 154 -24.55 1.18 -9.76
N PRO A 155 -24.82 2.15 -8.87
CA PRO A 155 -26.17 2.41 -8.38
C PRO A 155 -27.09 2.95 -9.48
#